data_AF-A0A410RT83-F1
#
_entry.id   AF-A0A410RT83-F1
#
_cell.length_a   1.000
_cell.length_b   1.000
_cell.length_c   1.000
_cell.angle_alpha   90.00
_cell.angle_beta   90.00
_cell.angle_gamma   90.00
#
_symmetry.space_group_name_H-M   'P 1'
#
loop_
_entity.id
_entity.type
_entity.pdbx_description
1 polymer ?
#
loop_
_entity_poly.entity_id
_entity_poly.type
_entity_poly.pdbx_seq_one_letter_code
_entity_poly.pdbx_strand_id
1 'polypeptide(L)'
;MASRSVRAICLFLLALMASGCSSGPCEDLKCHVPPPHPCGNDQDCGWNGFLAEPLAVPTLPRTGEIITLDGAAQYRAFALKAVSGRIYTFTCTAEEFEACQVTLEESPYLSRFVEQEGRTTRVHFRAFHEWGVLAIVTALPQGSTGAFQYSFSEREDDHGLDVAEATRLTPGAPPVEGLLQAGLDEDTFVFDATRGHILEVRCAGAFPRGTPSTRLTGPDGRELGDRQTESASGQVPGRRFVALATGRHAFSLSSGNSIATPYACSVEDLGPDDHGGTTDTATVMPEGDSVPVEGTLELSSDLDLFSFLARAGHTYALRCDTPTFAPCRDARIFAPWDEIREQPTPVGVARDAWLQVRVEARGQRGAYALTLLDLGADQGTGAQDAVQLSGDVSLTGYLSHPGDEDFFRLDAVAGHVYRLEAEGAASVEALLLATPDASLTRNDTAKVHHFLVDADAAVLLRVSGPRKQYRLDVRDVGRDDHAGTPSDATDPGAALSVTGVLNASTDVDWFALTLEARPHAVNRTSVDTKFVLFEADGVTPVPWDTASGTWVPRAAGRHLLRADMFGRFQGPDAYRVELLPR
;
A
#
# COMPACT_ATOMS: atom_id res chain seq x y z
N MET A 1 -40.20 88.07 -11.76
CA MET A 1 -39.29 86.97 -12.17
C MET A 1 -38.06 87.02 -11.25
N ALA A 2 -38.12 86.82 -9.94
CA ALA A 2 -38.65 85.75 -9.08
C ALA A 2 -37.81 84.45 -9.07
N SER A 3 -36.95 84.36 -8.04
CA SER A 3 -36.63 83.16 -7.25
C SER A 3 -35.94 81.97 -7.94
N ARG A 4 -34.60 82.01 -8.00
CA ARG A 4 -33.78 80.80 -7.83
C ARG A 4 -33.14 80.85 -6.45
N SER A 5 -33.40 79.79 -5.72
CA SER A 5 -33.69 79.79 -4.29
C SER A 5 -32.44 79.51 -3.46
N VAL A 6 -32.36 80.25 -2.36
CA VAL A 6 -31.47 80.11 -1.19
C VAL A 6 -31.67 78.77 -0.44
N ARG A 7 -32.19 77.71 -1.10
CA ARG A 7 -32.50 76.40 -0.48
C ARG A 7 -31.31 75.43 -0.39
N ALA A 8 -30.17 75.72 -1.02
CA ALA A 8 -29.00 74.83 -0.98
C ALA A 8 -28.12 74.99 0.28
N ILE A 9 -28.39 75.96 1.16
CA ILE A 9 -27.54 76.28 2.33
C ILE A 9 -28.21 75.92 3.68
N CYS A 10 -29.45 75.42 3.69
CA CYS A 10 -30.08 74.92 4.93
C CYS A 10 -29.73 73.46 5.29
N LEU A 11 -28.93 72.75 4.49
CA LEU A 11 -28.61 71.33 4.72
C LEU A 11 -27.26 71.09 5.42
N PHE A 12 -26.60 72.14 5.94
CA PHE A 12 -25.30 71.97 6.62
C PHE A 12 -25.16 72.70 7.96
N LEU A 13 -26.23 73.32 8.51
CA LEU A 13 -26.13 74.12 9.74
C LEU A 13 -27.42 74.08 10.59
N LEU A 14 -27.85 72.88 11.00
CA LEU A 14 -28.78 72.71 12.12
C LEU A 14 -28.43 71.47 12.95
N ALA A 15 -27.14 71.37 13.28
CA ALA A 15 -26.67 70.77 14.52
C ALA A 15 -26.19 71.91 15.42
N LEU A 16 -27.11 72.77 15.89
CA LEU A 16 -26.99 73.64 17.08
C LEU A 16 -28.23 74.56 17.17
N MET A 17 -28.76 74.67 18.38
CA MET A 17 -29.83 75.57 18.86
C MET A 17 -31.28 75.07 18.76
N ALA A 18 -31.75 74.56 19.91
CA ALA A 18 -33.12 74.70 20.34
C ALA A 18 -33.47 76.20 20.48
N SER A 19 -34.28 76.74 19.56
CA SER A 19 -35.20 77.87 19.78
C SER A 19 -35.71 78.42 18.44
N GLY A 20 -37.02 78.51 18.27
CA GLY A 20 -37.65 79.44 17.32
C GLY A 20 -38.22 78.81 16.04
N CYS A 21 -39.43 78.25 16.13
CA CYS A 21 -40.29 78.14 14.96
C CYS A 21 -40.77 79.55 14.57
N SER A 22 -40.34 80.04 13.41
CA SER A 22 -40.98 81.20 12.77
C SER A 22 -41.69 80.74 11.49
N SER A 23 -42.93 81.19 11.36
CA SER A 23 -43.95 80.90 10.35
C SER A 23 -43.41 80.85 8.91
N GLY A 24 -43.53 79.67 8.29
CA GLY A 24 -43.28 79.38 6.88
C GLY A 24 -43.96 78.05 6.49
N PRO A 25 -44.06 77.70 5.19
CA PRO A 25 -45.05 76.76 4.64
C PRO A 25 -44.66 75.29 4.85
N CYS A 26 -44.44 74.89 6.10
CA CYS A 26 -44.14 73.54 6.54
C CYS A 26 -45.18 73.07 7.58
N GLU A 27 -46.47 73.32 7.32
CA GLU A 27 -47.55 72.95 8.25
C GLU A 27 -47.92 71.46 8.24
N ASP A 28 -47.41 70.65 7.29
CA ASP A 28 -47.64 69.19 7.26
C ASP A 28 -46.46 68.33 7.75
N LEU A 29 -45.34 68.93 8.11
CA LEU A 29 -44.25 68.22 8.79
C LEU A 29 -44.49 68.28 10.29
N LYS A 30 -45.21 67.30 10.84
CA LYS A 30 -45.07 66.95 12.25
C LYS A 30 -43.57 66.82 12.52
N CYS A 31 -42.99 67.75 13.26
CA CYS A 31 -41.60 67.67 13.69
C CYS A 31 -41.40 66.33 14.38
N HIS A 32 -40.78 65.37 13.69
CA HIS A 32 -40.24 64.18 14.31
C HIS A 32 -39.10 64.67 15.20
N VAL A 33 -39.39 64.79 16.49
CA VAL A 33 -38.34 64.83 17.50
C VAL A 33 -37.50 63.57 17.26
N PRO A 34 -36.20 63.66 16.97
CA PRO A 34 -35.37 62.47 16.88
C PRO A 34 -35.54 61.69 18.19
N PRO A 35 -35.75 60.36 18.14
CA PRO A 35 -35.90 59.59 19.37
C PRO A 35 -34.67 59.80 20.27
N PRO A 36 -34.84 59.81 21.60
CA PRO A 36 -33.73 60.00 22.52
C PRO A 36 -32.63 58.95 22.29
N HIS A 37 -31.38 59.35 22.52
CA HIS A 37 -30.19 58.52 22.31
C HIS A 37 -30.36 57.13 22.98
N PRO A 38 -30.30 56.02 22.22
CA PRO A 38 -30.59 54.68 22.73
C PRO A 38 -29.71 54.25 23.90
N CYS A 39 -28.48 54.76 23.94
CA CYS A 39 -27.47 54.37 24.91
C CYS A 39 -27.42 55.31 26.12
N GLY A 40 -28.36 56.25 26.25
CA GLY A 40 -28.24 57.33 27.23
C GLY A 40 -26.94 58.11 27.00
N ASN A 41 -26.03 58.12 27.97
CA ASN A 41 -24.73 58.81 27.90
C ASN A 41 -23.54 57.89 27.52
N ASP A 42 -23.78 56.63 27.18
CA ASP A 42 -22.69 55.69 26.87
C ASP A 42 -22.08 56.03 25.51
N GLN A 43 -20.83 56.52 25.54
CA GLN A 43 -20.08 57.00 24.37
C GLN A 43 -19.45 55.86 23.56
N ASP A 44 -19.38 54.65 24.12
CA ASP A 44 -18.71 53.49 23.53
C ASP A 44 -19.69 52.49 22.88
N CYS A 45 -20.98 52.84 22.77
CA CYS A 45 -22.00 51.96 22.20
C CYS A 45 -21.97 51.83 20.67
N GLY A 46 -20.96 52.41 19.99
CA GLY A 46 -20.78 52.31 18.54
C GLY A 46 -21.80 53.08 17.70
N TRP A 47 -22.58 54.00 18.30
CA TRP A 47 -23.62 54.75 17.60
C TRP A 47 -23.06 55.93 16.79
N ASN A 48 -23.10 55.84 15.46
CA ASN A 48 -22.51 56.82 14.53
C ASN A 48 -23.49 57.91 14.01
N GLY A 49 -24.65 58.12 14.65
CA GLY A 49 -25.56 59.23 14.31
C GLY A 49 -26.47 59.00 13.09
N PHE A 50 -26.69 57.76 12.65
CA PHE A 50 -27.68 57.43 11.62
C PHE A 50 -29.11 57.31 12.19
N LEU A 51 -30.12 57.62 11.37
CA LEU A 51 -31.55 57.48 11.68
C LEU A 51 -31.99 55.99 11.71
N ALA A 52 -31.51 55.21 12.69
CA ALA A 52 -31.86 53.79 12.87
C ALA A 52 -32.51 53.53 14.25
N GLU A 53 -33.51 52.65 14.31
CA GLU A 53 -34.17 52.27 15.56
C GLU A 53 -33.32 51.25 16.35
N PRO A 54 -33.01 51.49 17.63
CA PRO A 54 -32.26 50.55 18.46
C PRO A 54 -33.12 49.35 18.89
N LEU A 55 -32.65 48.13 18.61
CA LEU A 55 -33.29 46.89 19.06
C LEU A 55 -32.38 46.13 20.03
N ALA A 56 -32.97 45.63 21.12
CA ALA A 56 -32.31 44.76 22.08
C ALA A 56 -33.02 43.41 22.09
N VAL A 57 -32.30 42.33 22.39
CA VAL A 57 -32.91 41.01 22.57
C VAL A 57 -33.57 40.91 23.95
N PRO A 58 -34.80 40.36 24.06
CA PRO A 58 -35.72 40.06 22.97
C PRO A 58 -36.55 41.30 22.59
N THR A 59 -36.69 41.55 21.30
CA THR A 59 -37.70 42.48 20.76
C THR A 59 -38.87 41.64 20.25
N LEU A 60 -39.98 41.68 20.98
CA LEU A 60 -41.27 41.13 20.53
C LEU A 60 -41.74 41.83 19.24
N PRO A 61 -42.62 41.20 18.44
CA PRO A 61 -43.12 41.79 17.20
C PRO A 61 -43.61 43.24 17.35
N ARG A 62 -43.10 44.14 16.50
CA ARG A 62 -43.46 45.55 16.39
C ARG A 62 -43.83 45.89 14.95
N THR A 63 -44.64 46.93 14.77
CA THR A 63 -45.03 47.41 13.44
C THR A 63 -44.08 48.51 12.95
N GLY A 64 -43.56 48.32 11.74
CA GLY A 64 -42.87 49.33 10.96
C GLY A 64 -43.67 49.68 9.71
N GLU A 65 -43.27 50.75 9.04
CA GLU A 65 -43.90 51.21 7.79
C GLU A 65 -42.80 51.64 6.82
N ILE A 66 -42.96 51.42 5.53
CA ILE A 66 -42.11 52.00 4.48
C ILE A 66 -42.95 53.04 3.74
N ILE A 67 -42.44 54.27 3.63
CA ILE A 67 -43.17 55.41 3.05
C ILE A 67 -42.45 55.98 1.82
N THR A 68 -43.16 56.78 1.04
CA THR A 68 -42.58 57.55 -0.07
C THR A 68 -42.22 58.96 0.39
N LEU A 69 -40.99 59.39 0.12
CA LEU A 69 -40.54 60.79 0.26
C LEU A 69 -39.96 61.25 -1.07
N ASP A 70 -40.36 62.43 -1.55
CA ASP A 70 -39.93 63.02 -2.83
C ASP A 70 -40.03 62.07 -4.05
N GLY A 71 -41.06 61.21 -4.05
CA GLY A 71 -41.32 60.25 -5.12
C GLY A 71 -40.48 58.97 -5.07
N ALA A 72 -39.67 58.77 -4.02
CA ALA A 72 -38.87 57.57 -3.80
C ALA A 72 -39.32 56.83 -2.53
N ALA A 73 -39.53 55.52 -2.65
CA ALA A 73 -39.75 54.64 -1.50
C ALA A 73 -38.49 54.63 -0.62
N GLN A 74 -38.69 54.84 0.68
CA GLN A 74 -37.61 54.88 1.66
C GLN A 74 -37.28 53.48 2.18
N TYR A 75 -36.26 53.39 3.04
CA TYR A 75 -35.96 52.19 3.81
C TYR A 75 -36.25 52.42 5.30
N ARG A 76 -36.24 51.35 6.08
CA ARG A 76 -36.18 51.39 7.54
C ARG A 76 -34.88 50.77 8.02
N ALA A 77 -34.22 51.39 8.99
CA ALA A 77 -32.95 50.92 9.53
C ALA A 77 -33.08 50.62 11.02
N PHE A 78 -32.43 49.54 11.48
CA PHE A 78 -32.46 49.06 12.85
C PHE A 78 -31.04 48.81 13.34
N ALA A 79 -30.67 49.38 14.48
CA ALA A 79 -29.39 49.11 15.14
C ALA A 79 -29.59 47.97 16.15
N LEU A 80 -29.08 46.78 15.81
CA LEU A 80 -29.26 45.56 16.58
C LEU A 80 -28.15 45.42 17.62
N LYS A 81 -28.50 45.45 18.91
CA LYS A 81 -27.53 45.18 19.99
C LYS A 81 -27.22 43.69 20.03
N ALA A 82 -25.98 43.33 19.71
CA ALA A 82 -25.51 41.95 19.67
C ALA A 82 -24.22 41.77 20.50
N VAL A 83 -24.07 40.59 21.08
CA VAL A 83 -22.85 40.14 21.78
C VAL A 83 -22.09 39.20 20.84
N SER A 84 -20.76 39.36 20.79
CA SER A 84 -19.86 38.53 19.98
C SER A 84 -20.05 37.04 20.28
N GLY A 85 -20.01 36.21 19.25
CA GLY A 85 -20.14 34.75 19.31
C GLY A 85 -21.57 34.23 19.29
N ARG A 86 -22.58 35.05 19.60
CA ARG A 86 -24.00 34.61 19.68
C ARG A 86 -24.72 34.67 18.35
N ILE A 87 -25.75 33.84 18.21
CA ILE A 87 -26.61 33.75 17.02
C ILE A 87 -27.90 34.53 17.24
N TYR A 88 -28.27 35.34 16.25
CA TYR A 88 -29.48 36.16 16.30
C TYR A 88 -30.37 35.92 15.09
N THR A 89 -31.65 36.24 15.24
CA THR A 89 -32.66 36.22 14.18
C THR A 89 -33.38 37.57 14.14
N PHE A 90 -33.29 38.25 13.00
CA PHE A 90 -34.14 39.39 12.66
C PHE A 90 -35.28 38.93 11.75
N THR A 91 -36.52 39.09 12.19
CA THR A 91 -37.70 38.70 11.41
C THR A 91 -38.37 39.95 10.83
N CYS A 92 -38.82 39.88 9.59
CA CYS A 92 -39.65 40.89 8.94
C CYS A 92 -40.80 40.22 8.19
N THR A 93 -42.05 40.56 8.51
CA THR A 93 -43.24 40.05 7.83
C THR A 93 -43.97 41.18 7.13
N ALA A 94 -44.01 41.15 5.80
CA ALA A 94 -44.66 42.18 5.01
C ALA A 94 -46.19 42.09 5.10
N GLU A 95 -46.87 43.17 5.47
CA GLU A 95 -48.34 43.21 5.55
C GLU A 95 -48.93 43.76 4.25
N GLU A 96 -48.36 44.83 3.70
CA GLU A 96 -48.96 45.58 2.58
C GLU A 96 -48.16 45.53 1.26
N PHE A 97 -47.00 44.85 1.24
CA PHE A 97 -46.17 44.63 0.05
C PHE A 97 -45.70 43.17 -0.02
N GLU A 98 -45.15 42.73 -1.15
CA GLU A 98 -44.97 41.28 -1.42
C GLU A 98 -44.01 40.59 -0.44
N ALA A 99 -42.86 41.21 -0.14
CA ALA A 99 -41.89 40.68 0.83
C ALA A 99 -40.95 41.76 1.37
N CYS A 100 -40.36 41.51 2.53
CA CYS A 100 -39.24 42.31 3.02
C CYS A 100 -37.93 41.85 2.37
N GLN A 101 -37.14 42.80 1.88
CA GLN A 101 -35.72 42.60 1.65
C GLN A 101 -34.95 43.16 2.85
N VAL A 102 -34.19 42.30 3.53
CA VAL A 102 -33.40 42.68 4.70
C VAL A 102 -31.91 42.58 4.36
N THR A 103 -31.20 43.69 4.52
CA THR A 103 -29.75 43.80 4.32
C THR A 103 -29.11 44.11 5.66
N LEU A 104 -28.07 43.37 6.04
CA LEU A 104 -27.27 43.71 7.21
C LEU A 104 -26.05 44.51 6.74
N GLU A 105 -25.90 45.73 7.23
CA GLU A 105 -24.73 46.59 7.00
C GLU A 105 -23.75 46.42 8.16
N GLU A 106 -22.76 45.56 7.93
CA GLU A 106 -21.39 45.62 8.46
C GLU A 106 -20.54 44.62 7.67
N SER A 107 -19.20 44.77 7.77
CA SER A 107 -18.08 44.08 7.08
C SER A 107 -18.40 42.81 6.26
N PRO A 108 -17.73 42.55 5.10
CA PRO A 108 -17.93 41.35 4.24
C PRO A 108 -17.82 39.98 4.94
N TYR A 109 -17.58 39.96 6.24
CA TYR A 109 -17.44 38.81 7.12
C TYR A 109 -18.71 38.46 7.92
N LEU A 110 -19.82 39.21 7.82
CA LEU A 110 -21.09 38.78 8.42
C LEU A 110 -21.67 37.58 7.66
N SER A 111 -21.47 36.39 8.23
CA SER A 111 -22.19 35.18 7.80
C SER A 111 -23.66 35.30 8.18
N ARG A 112 -24.50 35.42 7.15
CA ARG A 112 -25.95 35.52 7.30
C ARG A 112 -26.67 34.47 6.46
N PHE A 113 -27.76 33.97 7.00
CA PHE A 113 -28.69 33.11 6.31
C PHE A 113 -30.07 33.79 6.26
N VAL A 114 -30.73 33.75 5.11
CA VAL A 114 -32.05 34.34 4.92
C VAL A 114 -33.06 33.22 4.64
N GLU A 115 -34.01 33.04 5.53
CA GLU A 115 -35.18 32.18 5.34
C GLU A 115 -36.35 33.04 4.85
N GLN A 116 -37.06 32.57 3.82
CA GLN A 116 -38.26 33.23 3.33
C GLN A 116 -39.44 32.26 3.35
N GLU A 117 -40.47 32.60 4.13
CA GLU A 117 -41.67 31.80 4.33
C GLU A 117 -42.91 32.68 4.08
N GLY A 118 -43.53 32.52 2.91
CA GLY A 118 -44.61 33.40 2.46
C GLY A 118 -44.15 34.85 2.38
N ARG A 119 -44.75 35.73 3.19
CA ARG A 119 -44.40 37.16 3.29
C ARG A 119 -43.38 37.47 4.40
N THR A 120 -42.90 36.44 5.10
CA THR A 120 -41.94 36.57 6.19
C THR A 120 -40.53 36.29 5.71
N THR A 121 -39.61 37.20 6.02
CA THR A 121 -38.17 37.09 5.81
C THR A 121 -37.50 37.03 7.18
N ARG A 122 -36.77 35.95 7.49
CA ARG A 122 -35.94 35.84 8.69
C ARG A 122 -34.48 35.89 8.26
N VAL A 123 -33.71 36.79 8.86
CA VAL A 123 -32.25 36.85 8.68
C VAL A 123 -31.59 36.37 9.95
N HIS A 124 -30.90 35.25 9.85
CA HIS A 124 -30.09 34.68 10.90
C HIS A 124 -28.64 35.13 10.70
N PHE A 125 -27.97 35.51 11.77
CA PHE A 125 -26.55 35.88 11.70
C PHE A 125 -25.86 35.62 13.03
N ARG A 126 -24.58 35.26 12.97
CA ARG A 126 -23.70 35.23 14.14
C ARG A 126 -23.01 36.59 14.25
N ALA A 127 -23.06 37.20 15.43
CA ALA A 127 -22.39 38.48 15.66
C ALA A 127 -20.89 38.25 15.96
N PHE A 128 -20.00 38.96 15.27
CA PHE A 128 -18.55 38.82 15.46
C PHE A 128 -17.96 39.86 16.42
N HIS A 129 -18.65 40.98 16.61
CA HIS A 129 -18.21 42.07 17.46
C HIS A 129 -19.35 42.51 18.39
N GLU A 130 -19.00 43.26 19.44
CA GLU A 130 -19.98 43.82 20.39
C GLU A 130 -20.58 45.16 19.92
N TRP A 131 -20.09 45.70 18.81
CA TRP A 131 -20.68 46.88 18.16
C TRP A 131 -21.92 46.43 17.38
N GLY A 132 -23.02 47.18 17.49
CA GLY A 132 -24.33 46.74 17.02
C GLY A 132 -24.41 46.55 15.49
N VAL A 133 -25.15 45.54 15.04
CA VAL A 133 -25.35 45.24 13.61
C VAL A 133 -26.44 46.13 13.03
N LEU A 134 -26.21 46.79 11.89
CA LEU A 134 -27.25 47.59 11.22
C LEU A 134 -28.10 46.70 10.30
N ALA A 135 -29.42 46.64 10.49
CA ALA A 135 -30.35 45.97 9.58
C ALA A 135 -31.18 47.00 8.80
N ILE A 136 -31.12 46.94 7.47
CA ILE A 136 -31.87 47.78 6.54
C ILE A 136 -32.98 46.94 5.91
N VAL A 137 -34.20 47.42 6.02
CA VAL A 137 -35.41 46.80 5.47
C VAL A 137 -35.95 47.66 4.34
N THR A 138 -36.09 47.05 3.17
CA THR A 138 -36.76 47.61 1.98
C THR A 138 -37.92 46.72 1.55
N ALA A 139 -38.91 47.29 0.87
CA ALA A 139 -40.03 46.55 0.32
C ALA A 139 -39.69 45.95 -1.05
N LEU A 140 -40.17 44.74 -1.30
CA LEU A 140 -40.24 44.12 -2.62
C LEU A 140 -41.70 44.10 -3.12
N PRO A 141 -41.95 44.35 -4.42
CA PRO A 141 -40.99 44.83 -5.43
C PRO A 141 -40.40 46.20 -5.07
N GLN A 142 -39.21 46.51 -5.61
CA GLN A 142 -38.53 47.77 -5.29
C GLN A 142 -39.41 48.97 -5.68
N GLY A 143 -39.62 49.90 -4.76
CA GLY A 143 -40.54 51.03 -4.93
C GLY A 143 -41.89 50.88 -4.24
N SER A 144 -42.19 49.70 -3.69
CA SER A 144 -43.37 49.48 -2.84
C SER A 144 -43.27 50.18 -1.48
N THR A 145 -44.42 50.44 -0.87
CA THR A 145 -44.59 51.07 0.44
C THR A 145 -45.68 50.36 1.23
N GLY A 146 -45.70 50.52 2.55
CA GLY A 146 -46.73 49.99 3.43
C GLY A 146 -46.19 49.40 4.73
N ALA A 147 -47.09 48.83 5.52
CA ALA A 147 -46.78 48.26 6.84
C ALA A 147 -46.07 46.89 6.79
N PHE A 148 -45.29 46.61 7.82
CA PHE A 148 -44.65 45.32 8.10
C PHE A 148 -44.48 45.09 9.60
N GLN A 149 -44.40 43.83 10.03
CA GLN A 149 -44.00 43.46 11.39
C GLN A 149 -42.52 43.11 11.44
N TYR A 150 -41.83 43.45 12.53
CA TYR A 150 -40.46 43.03 12.76
C TYR A 150 -40.22 42.58 14.20
N SER A 151 -39.30 41.65 14.39
CA SER A 151 -38.85 41.18 15.70
C SER A 151 -37.37 40.85 15.69
N PHE A 152 -36.75 40.80 16.87
CA PHE A 152 -35.34 40.49 17.04
C PHE A 152 -35.13 39.58 18.25
N SER A 153 -34.57 38.40 18.03
CA SER A 153 -34.35 37.38 19.07
C SER A 153 -32.98 36.74 18.96
N GLU A 154 -32.48 36.23 20.08
CA GLU A 154 -31.33 35.33 20.12
C GLU A 154 -31.79 33.89 19.85
N ARG A 155 -30.89 33.09 19.29
CA ARG A 155 -31.05 31.66 19.05
C ARG A 155 -29.96 30.93 19.84
N GLU A 156 -30.34 29.84 20.51
CA GLU A 156 -29.40 28.98 21.23
C GLU A 156 -28.57 28.16 20.23
N ASP A 157 -27.29 28.02 20.55
CA ASP A 157 -26.33 27.16 19.87
C ASP A 157 -26.33 25.78 20.56
N ASP A 158 -26.44 24.70 19.80
CA ASP A 158 -26.55 23.35 20.38
C ASP A 158 -25.21 22.77 20.81
N HIS A 159 -24.11 23.22 20.20
CA HIS A 159 -22.76 22.87 20.60
C HIS A 159 -21.85 24.11 20.64
N GLY A 160 -20.84 24.07 21.51
CA GLY A 160 -19.87 25.16 21.64
C GLY A 160 -18.86 25.19 20.49
N LEU A 161 -18.36 26.39 20.20
CA LEU A 161 -17.39 26.65 19.12
C LEU A 161 -15.96 26.22 19.49
N ASP A 162 -15.61 26.23 20.77
CA ASP A 162 -14.27 25.98 21.26
C ASP A 162 -14.18 24.78 22.22
N VAL A 163 -12.95 24.40 22.57
CA VAL A 163 -12.68 23.23 23.45
C VAL A 163 -13.24 23.41 24.87
N ALA A 164 -13.44 24.66 25.33
CA ALA A 164 -13.96 24.94 26.66
C ALA A 164 -15.49 24.72 26.74
N GLU A 165 -16.20 25.04 25.67
CA GLU A 165 -17.65 24.88 25.54
C GLU A 165 -18.05 23.62 24.74
N ALA A 166 -17.08 22.86 24.24
CA ALA A 166 -17.29 21.67 23.42
C ALA A 166 -18.11 20.59 24.12
N THR A 167 -18.96 19.94 23.32
CA THR A 167 -19.76 18.79 23.80
C THR A 167 -18.91 17.54 23.91
N ARG A 168 -19.03 16.80 25.01
CA ARG A 168 -18.23 15.59 25.23
C ARG A 168 -18.82 14.39 24.49
N LEU A 169 -18.05 13.80 23.60
CA LEU A 169 -18.27 12.45 23.08
C LEU A 169 -17.56 11.43 23.97
N THR A 170 -18.20 10.29 24.20
CA THR A 170 -17.60 9.17 24.94
C THR A 170 -17.45 7.99 23.98
N PRO A 171 -16.24 7.41 23.83
CA PRO A 171 -16.04 6.25 22.96
C PRO A 171 -17.05 5.12 23.21
N GLY A 172 -17.73 4.67 22.16
CA GLY A 172 -18.73 3.60 22.19
C GLY A 172 -20.09 3.98 22.79
N ALA A 173 -20.28 5.24 23.22
CA ALA A 173 -21.59 5.73 23.64
C ALA A 173 -22.50 6.03 22.43
N PRO A 174 -23.82 6.12 22.62
CA PRO A 174 -24.74 6.53 21.55
C PRO A 174 -24.35 7.88 20.93
N PRO A 175 -24.62 8.08 19.62
CA PRO A 175 -24.35 9.36 18.96
C PRO A 175 -25.07 10.53 19.64
N VAL A 176 -24.41 11.68 19.69
CA VAL A 176 -24.96 12.95 20.16
C VAL A 176 -25.53 13.70 18.96
N GLU A 177 -26.81 14.07 19.04
CA GLU A 177 -27.50 14.83 18.01
C GLU A 177 -27.14 16.31 18.07
N GLY A 178 -27.09 16.94 16.91
CA GLY A 178 -26.84 18.37 16.72
C GLY A 178 -27.42 18.89 15.41
N LEU A 179 -27.29 20.19 15.20
CA LEU A 179 -27.80 20.93 14.06
C LEU A 179 -26.76 21.97 13.63
N LEU A 180 -26.01 21.64 12.57
CA LEU A 180 -25.19 22.64 11.90
C LEU A 180 -26.14 23.67 11.31
N GLN A 181 -26.13 24.87 11.85
CA GLN A 181 -27.09 25.87 11.45
C GLN A 181 -26.75 26.43 10.06
N ALA A 182 -27.75 27.03 9.43
CA ALA A 182 -27.55 27.67 8.15
C ALA A 182 -26.72 28.96 8.34
N GLY A 183 -25.67 29.12 7.54
CA GLY A 183 -24.65 30.16 7.69
C GLY A 183 -23.28 29.56 8.02
N LEU A 184 -22.36 30.39 8.50
CA LEU A 184 -21.13 29.89 9.13
C LEU A 184 -21.49 29.40 10.51
N ASP A 185 -21.21 28.13 10.72
CA ASP A 185 -21.41 27.48 11.99
C ASP A 185 -20.29 26.48 12.24
N GLU A 186 -19.92 26.31 13.50
CA GLU A 186 -18.90 25.36 13.93
C GLU A 186 -19.29 24.70 15.24
N ASP A 187 -19.45 23.38 15.19
CA ASP A 187 -19.76 22.57 16.36
C ASP A 187 -18.51 21.79 16.77
N THR A 188 -18.02 22.04 17.98
CA THR A 188 -16.84 21.35 18.52
C THR A 188 -17.22 20.28 19.54
N PHE A 189 -16.62 19.11 19.35
CA PHE A 189 -16.74 17.94 20.21
C PHE A 189 -15.39 17.59 20.84
N VAL A 190 -15.40 17.12 22.09
CA VAL A 190 -14.20 16.65 22.78
C VAL A 190 -14.34 15.22 23.26
N PHE A 191 -13.26 14.47 23.23
CA PHE A 191 -13.21 13.10 23.74
C PHE A 191 -11.79 12.77 24.21
N ASP A 192 -11.68 11.81 25.14
CA ASP A 192 -10.40 11.36 25.64
C ASP A 192 -9.91 10.15 24.83
N ALA A 193 -8.62 10.13 24.49
CA ALA A 193 -8.00 9.02 23.78
C ALA A 193 -6.73 8.55 24.50
N THR A 194 -6.40 7.27 24.33
CA THR A 194 -5.19 6.64 24.86
C THR A 194 -4.12 6.58 23.76
N ARG A 195 -2.87 6.90 24.08
CA ARG A 195 -1.76 6.79 23.12
C ARG A 195 -1.70 5.38 22.50
N GLY A 196 -1.55 5.32 21.18
CA GLY A 196 -1.44 4.08 20.40
C GLY A 196 -2.77 3.46 20.01
N HIS A 197 -3.90 3.98 20.50
CA HIS A 197 -5.22 3.53 20.07
C HIS A 197 -5.61 4.17 18.74
N ILE A 198 -6.31 3.40 17.90
CA ILE A 198 -6.99 3.90 16.71
C ILE A 198 -8.40 4.31 17.13
N LEU A 199 -8.75 5.57 16.83
CA LEU A 199 -10.09 6.07 17.05
C LEU A 199 -10.72 6.46 15.73
N GLU A 200 -12.05 6.44 15.72
CA GLU A 200 -12.84 6.93 14.61
C GLU A 200 -13.97 7.82 15.11
N VAL A 201 -13.93 9.08 14.70
CA VAL A 201 -15.03 10.04 14.91
C VAL A 201 -15.81 10.19 13.62
N ARG A 202 -17.13 10.10 13.72
CA ARG A 202 -18.06 10.16 12.58
C ARG A 202 -19.26 11.00 12.94
N CYS A 203 -19.75 11.77 11.99
CA CYS A 203 -21.01 12.49 12.11
C CYS A 203 -21.90 12.17 10.93
N ALA A 204 -23.02 11.51 11.21
CA ALA A 204 -24.00 11.15 10.19
C ALA A 204 -25.04 12.26 10.03
N GLY A 205 -25.26 12.72 8.80
CA GLY A 205 -26.21 13.78 8.49
C GLY A 205 -26.42 13.90 6.98
N ALA A 206 -27.48 14.59 6.57
CA ALA A 206 -27.80 14.82 5.15
C ALA A 206 -27.02 16.02 4.58
N PHE A 207 -25.69 15.96 4.67
CA PHE A 207 -24.84 17.10 4.32
C PHE A 207 -24.81 17.38 2.81
N PRO A 208 -24.83 18.65 2.39
CA PRO A 208 -24.56 19.01 1.01
C PRO A 208 -23.18 18.52 0.55
N ARG A 209 -23.05 18.21 -0.75
CA ARG A 209 -21.78 17.72 -1.32
C ARG A 209 -20.63 18.70 -1.03
N GLY A 210 -19.53 18.17 -0.49
CA GLY A 210 -18.33 18.96 -0.18
C GLY A 210 -18.39 19.67 1.17
N THR A 211 -19.38 19.36 2.01
CA THR A 211 -19.54 19.91 3.36
C THR A 211 -20.00 18.83 4.33
N PRO A 212 -19.91 19.07 5.65
CA PRO A 212 -19.11 20.09 6.34
C PRO A 212 -17.60 19.85 6.18
N SER A 213 -16.83 20.89 6.44
CA SER A 213 -15.39 20.77 6.70
C SER A 213 -15.18 20.22 8.11
N THR A 214 -14.10 19.47 8.31
CA THR A 214 -13.80 18.84 9.61
C THR A 214 -12.37 19.14 10.03
N ARG A 215 -12.18 19.49 11.29
CA ARG A 215 -10.87 19.67 11.92
C ARG A 215 -10.72 18.68 13.08
N LEU A 216 -9.55 18.10 13.24
CA LEU A 216 -9.21 17.26 14.39
C LEU A 216 -7.93 17.77 15.04
N THR A 217 -7.95 17.98 16.35
CA THR A 217 -6.80 18.48 17.12
C THR A 217 -6.42 17.51 18.23
N GLY A 218 -5.12 17.43 18.49
CA GLY A 218 -4.55 16.65 19.58
C GLY A 218 -4.63 17.37 20.93
N PRO A 219 -4.16 16.73 22.02
CA PRO A 219 -4.19 17.30 23.37
C PRO A 219 -3.31 18.53 23.56
N ASP A 220 -2.36 18.77 22.64
CA ASP A 220 -1.53 19.98 22.61
C ASP A 220 -2.19 21.14 21.85
N GLY A 221 -3.44 20.96 21.38
CA GLY A 221 -4.21 21.93 20.61
C GLY A 221 -3.77 22.07 19.16
N ARG A 222 -2.81 21.27 18.69
CA ARG A 222 -2.39 21.29 17.28
C ARG A 222 -3.30 20.42 16.43
N GLU A 223 -3.58 20.89 15.22
CA GLU A 223 -4.31 20.12 14.21
C GLU A 223 -3.50 18.89 13.77
N LEU A 224 -4.15 17.73 13.78
CA LEU A 224 -3.60 16.50 13.24
C LEU A 224 -3.72 16.54 11.71
N GLY A 225 -2.58 16.45 11.01
CA GLY A 225 -2.56 16.58 9.56
C GLY A 225 -3.03 15.31 8.83
N ASP A 226 -3.24 15.43 7.51
CA ASP A 226 -3.69 14.34 6.62
C ASP A 226 -2.82 13.07 6.62
N ARG A 227 -1.59 13.14 7.15
CA ARG A 227 -0.70 11.96 7.29
C ARG A 227 -0.98 11.14 8.55
N GLN A 228 -1.67 11.72 9.52
CA GLN A 228 -2.00 11.11 10.81
C GLN A 228 -3.47 10.72 10.90
N THR A 229 -4.27 11.17 9.93
CA THR A 229 -5.71 11.00 9.91
C THR A 229 -6.15 10.66 8.50
N GLU A 230 -7.19 9.86 8.37
CA GLU A 230 -7.88 9.64 7.12
C GLU A 230 -9.37 9.95 7.29
N SER A 231 -10.09 10.15 6.20
CA SER A 231 -11.54 10.29 6.26
C SER A 231 -12.17 9.03 6.82
N ALA A 232 -13.04 9.18 7.82
CA ALA A 232 -13.90 8.08 8.23
C ALA A 232 -14.76 7.66 7.03
N SER A 233 -14.86 6.36 6.77
CA SER A 233 -15.26 5.80 5.47
C SER A 233 -16.45 6.51 4.78
N GLY A 234 -16.36 6.77 3.47
CA GLY A 234 -17.49 7.21 2.62
C GLY A 234 -17.66 8.73 2.49
N GLN A 235 -18.90 9.18 2.29
CA GLN A 235 -19.30 10.61 2.26
C GLN A 235 -19.68 11.16 3.64
N VAL A 236 -19.41 10.41 4.71
CA VAL A 236 -19.75 10.80 6.08
C VAL A 236 -18.61 11.64 6.65
N PRO A 237 -18.84 12.89 7.08
CA PRO A 237 -17.82 13.68 7.75
C PRO A 237 -17.27 12.95 8.97
N GLY A 238 -15.95 12.80 9.02
CA GLY A 238 -15.29 12.12 10.10
C GLY A 238 -13.80 11.92 9.86
N ARG A 239 -13.13 11.45 10.90
CA ARG A 239 -11.70 11.14 10.89
C ARG A 239 -11.44 9.81 11.60
N ARG A 240 -10.63 8.97 10.96
CA ARG A 240 -9.98 7.82 11.61
C ARG A 240 -8.51 8.15 11.79
N PHE A 241 -7.95 7.87 12.97
CA PHE A 241 -6.58 8.29 13.30
C PHE A 241 -5.99 7.46 14.44
N VAL A 242 -4.66 7.43 14.53
CA VAL A 242 -3.93 6.90 15.68
C VAL A 242 -3.64 8.02 16.69
N ALA A 243 -4.00 7.82 17.95
CA ALA A 243 -3.72 8.79 19.00
C ALA A 243 -2.23 8.77 19.37
N LEU A 244 -1.48 9.81 18.99
CA LEU A 244 -0.03 9.88 19.27
C LEU A 244 0.30 10.27 20.72
N ALA A 245 -0.68 10.79 21.45
CA ALA A 245 -0.57 11.17 22.86
C ALA A 245 -1.87 10.85 23.61
N THR A 246 -1.74 10.45 24.87
CA THR A 246 -2.90 10.29 25.76
C THR A 246 -3.43 11.66 26.16
N GLY A 247 -4.74 11.87 26.05
CA GLY A 247 -5.39 13.10 26.49
C GLY A 247 -6.63 13.47 25.68
N ARG A 248 -7.13 14.67 25.94
CA ARG A 248 -8.34 15.21 25.32
C ARG A 248 -8.06 15.66 23.89
N HIS A 249 -8.76 15.08 22.93
CA HIS A 249 -8.78 15.50 21.53
C HIS A 249 -10.04 16.33 21.27
N ALA A 250 -10.01 17.19 20.25
CA ALA A 250 -11.19 17.93 19.80
C ALA A 250 -11.44 17.75 18.31
N PHE A 251 -12.69 17.49 17.95
CA PHE A 251 -13.17 17.35 16.58
C PHE A 251 -14.22 18.43 16.31
N SER A 252 -14.01 19.23 15.28
CA SER A 252 -14.92 20.32 14.92
C SER A 252 -15.51 20.07 13.54
N LEU A 253 -16.82 20.28 13.40
CA LEU A 253 -17.49 20.36 12.11
C LEU A 253 -17.78 21.81 11.82
N SER A 254 -17.42 22.30 10.63
CA SER A 254 -17.78 23.64 10.20
C SER A 254 -18.44 23.64 8.83
N SER A 255 -19.55 24.37 8.73
CA SER A 255 -20.32 24.59 7.50
C SER A 255 -20.49 26.08 7.27
N GLY A 256 -20.55 26.49 6.00
CA GLY A 256 -20.91 27.84 5.56
C GLY A 256 -22.18 27.88 4.71
N ASN A 257 -22.96 26.80 4.73
CA ASN A 257 -24.05 26.57 3.79
C ASN A 257 -25.34 27.32 4.17
N SER A 258 -26.17 27.59 3.17
CA SER A 258 -27.51 28.18 3.37
C SER A 258 -28.58 27.18 3.81
N ILE A 259 -28.22 25.99 4.31
CA ILE A 259 -29.18 24.97 4.74
C ILE A 259 -28.72 24.43 6.08
N ALA A 260 -29.61 24.50 7.08
CA ALA A 260 -29.36 23.90 8.37
C ALA A 260 -29.43 22.37 8.22
N THR A 261 -28.43 21.67 8.73
CA THR A 261 -28.28 20.23 8.54
C THR A 261 -28.25 19.53 9.88
N PRO A 262 -29.30 18.76 10.24
CA PRO A 262 -29.25 17.93 11.44
C PRO A 262 -28.25 16.79 11.24
N TYR A 263 -27.57 16.43 12.31
CA TYR A 263 -26.60 15.37 12.31
C TYR A 263 -26.54 14.66 13.67
N ALA A 264 -25.82 13.54 13.72
CA ALA A 264 -25.47 12.86 14.96
C ALA A 264 -24.01 12.42 14.93
N CYS A 265 -23.22 12.84 15.91
CA CYS A 265 -21.79 12.55 16.03
C CYS A 265 -21.51 11.46 17.06
N SER A 266 -20.60 10.55 16.74
CA SER A 266 -20.10 9.53 17.65
C SER A 266 -18.60 9.37 17.51
N VAL A 267 -17.97 8.84 18.56
CA VAL A 267 -16.58 8.39 18.53
C VAL A 267 -16.52 6.94 18.95
N GLU A 268 -15.69 6.16 18.27
CA GLU A 268 -15.40 4.76 18.57
C GLU A 268 -13.90 4.61 18.83
N ASP A 269 -13.56 3.88 19.88
CA ASP A 269 -12.20 3.41 20.12
C ASP A 269 -12.11 2.01 19.53
N LEU A 270 -11.35 1.88 18.43
CA LEU A 270 -11.19 0.64 17.68
C LEU A 270 -10.11 -0.25 18.30
N GLY A 271 -9.51 0.18 19.41
CA GLY A 271 -8.45 -0.53 20.11
C GLY A 271 -7.04 -0.08 19.71
N PRO A 272 -6.01 -0.69 20.31
CA PRO A 272 -4.63 -0.48 19.90
C PRO A 272 -4.37 -1.07 18.50
N ASP A 273 -3.36 -0.53 17.83
CA ASP A 273 -2.73 -1.13 16.66
C ASP A 273 -2.29 -2.58 17.01
N ASP A 274 -2.70 -3.54 16.19
CA ASP A 274 -2.42 -4.95 16.45
C ASP A 274 -0.95 -5.31 16.17
N HIS A 275 -0.30 -4.59 15.26
CA HIS A 275 1.09 -4.81 14.85
C HIS A 275 1.80 -3.49 14.54
N GLY A 276 2.72 -3.08 15.43
CA GLY A 276 3.41 -1.81 15.25
C GLY A 276 4.24 -1.69 13.96
N GLY A 277 4.14 -0.54 13.29
CA GLY A 277 4.83 -0.24 12.03
C GLY A 277 6.28 0.24 12.09
N THR A 278 7.01 -0.01 13.18
CA THR A 278 8.43 0.37 13.32
C THR A 278 9.27 -0.82 13.76
N THR A 279 10.58 -0.79 13.49
CA THR A 279 11.50 -1.86 13.90
C THR A 279 11.50 -2.12 15.41
N ASP A 280 11.33 -1.06 16.22
CA ASP A 280 11.25 -1.15 17.69
C ASP A 280 9.92 -1.71 18.20
N THR A 281 8.86 -1.63 17.39
CA THR A 281 7.50 -2.08 17.74
C THR A 281 7.06 -3.32 16.95
N ALA A 282 7.95 -3.89 16.15
CA ALA A 282 7.64 -5.02 15.29
C ALA A 282 7.23 -6.25 16.11
N THR A 283 6.19 -6.94 15.67
CA THR A 283 5.72 -8.16 16.32
C THR A 283 6.72 -9.29 16.08
N VAL A 284 7.27 -9.86 17.15
CA VAL A 284 8.20 -10.99 17.04
C VAL A 284 7.43 -12.26 16.70
N MET A 285 7.70 -12.85 15.53
CA MET A 285 7.15 -14.14 15.14
C MET A 285 7.84 -15.27 15.92
N PRO A 286 7.10 -16.29 16.37
CA PRO A 286 7.70 -17.48 16.98
C PRO A 286 8.53 -18.26 15.94
N GLU A 287 9.51 -19.03 16.40
CA GLU A 287 10.27 -19.93 15.53
C GLU A 287 9.43 -21.16 15.12
N GLY A 288 9.56 -21.60 13.87
CA GLY A 288 8.95 -22.84 13.37
C GLY A 288 8.97 -22.96 11.86
N ASP A 289 8.70 -24.17 11.35
CA ASP A 289 8.76 -24.47 9.91
C ASP A 289 7.67 -23.73 9.09
N SER A 290 6.56 -23.38 9.75
CA SER A 290 5.48 -22.59 9.17
C SER A 290 4.78 -21.81 10.26
N VAL A 291 4.86 -20.48 10.19
CA VAL A 291 4.37 -19.58 11.23
C VAL A 291 3.22 -18.77 10.64
N PRO A 292 1.95 -19.10 10.98
CA PRO A 292 0.82 -18.28 10.60
C PRO A 292 0.78 -17.01 11.46
N VAL A 293 0.49 -15.89 10.82
CA VAL A 293 0.19 -14.60 11.45
C VAL A 293 -1.09 -14.03 10.85
N GLU A 294 -1.87 -13.38 11.69
CA GLU A 294 -3.09 -12.67 11.32
C GLU A 294 -2.95 -11.25 11.84
N GLY A 295 -3.47 -10.29 11.07
CA GLY A 295 -3.45 -8.89 11.44
C GLY A 295 -4.54 -8.11 10.70
N THR A 296 -4.70 -6.84 11.04
CA THR A 296 -5.67 -5.93 10.46
C THR A 296 -4.97 -4.62 10.13
N LEU A 297 -5.12 -4.16 8.89
CA LEU A 297 -4.65 -2.82 8.53
C LEU A 297 -5.77 -1.83 8.85
N GLU A 298 -5.69 -1.15 10.00
CA GLU A 298 -6.71 -0.21 10.48
C GLU A 298 -6.76 1.07 9.65
N LEU A 299 -5.62 1.56 9.19
CA LEU A 299 -5.52 2.80 8.41
C LEU A 299 -5.16 2.51 6.95
N SER A 300 -5.54 3.38 6.03
CA SER A 300 -5.12 3.28 4.62
C SER A 300 -3.61 3.51 4.43
N SER A 301 -2.96 4.08 5.44
CA SER A 301 -1.52 4.25 5.56
C SER A 301 -0.88 3.24 6.52
N ASP A 302 -1.61 2.22 6.98
CA ASP A 302 -1.09 1.31 7.99
C ASP A 302 0.09 0.49 7.51
N LEU A 303 0.89 0.10 8.48
CA LEU A 303 2.11 -0.66 8.29
C LEU A 303 2.26 -1.63 9.44
N ASP A 304 2.17 -2.92 9.13
CA ASP A 304 2.41 -3.96 10.11
C ASP A 304 3.80 -4.51 9.87
N LEU A 305 4.63 -4.43 10.90
CA LEU A 305 5.98 -4.97 10.87
C LEU A 305 6.09 -6.17 11.80
N PHE A 306 6.64 -7.26 11.27
CA PHE A 306 7.00 -8.43 12.03
C PHE A 306 8.49 -8.68 11.95
N SER A 307 9.05 -9.34 12.96
CA SER A 307 10.46 -9.76 12.97
C SER A 307 10.59 -11.24 13.30
N PHE A 308 11.55 -11.92 12.69
CA PHE A 308 11.85 -13.33 12.98
C PHE A 308 13.35 -13.60 12.88
N LEU A 309 13.82 -14.60 13.64
CA LEU A 309 15.20 -15.06 13.55
C LEU A 309 15.31 -16.08 12.41
N ALA A 310 15.92 -15.66 11.31
CA ALA A 310 16.20 -16.51 10.17
C ALA A 310 17.52 -17.25 10.40
N ARG A 311 17.53 -18.58 10.20
CA ARG A 311 18.68 -19.44 10.50
C ARG A 311 19.66 -19.52 9.33
N ALA A 312 20.93 -19.61 9.65
CA ALA A 312 21.99 -19.84 8.68
C ALA A 312 21.73 -21.12 7.87
N GLY A 313 21.94 -21.02 6.56
CA GLY A 313 21.71 -22.09 5.61
C GLY A 313 20.24 -22.43 5.41
N HIS A 314 19.25 -21.61 5.79
CA HIS A 314 17.83 -21.86 5.53
C HIS A 314 17.26 -20.90 4.47
N THR A 315 16.17 -21.31 3.83
CA THR A 315 15.44 -20.50 2.85
C THR A 315 14.01 -20.21 3.32
N TYR A 316 13.59 -18.95 3.25
CA TYR A 316 12.28 -18.49 3.75
C TYR A 316 11.39 -17.91 2.65
N ALA A 317 10.08 -18.15 2.72
CA ALA A 317 9.10 -17.57 1.80
C ALA A 317 7.84 -17.09 2.55
N LEU A 318 7.06 -16.25 1.88
CA LEU A 318 5.75 -15.82 2.38
C LEU A 318 4.64 -16.44 1.54
N ARG A 319 3.61 -16.96 2.22
CA ARG A 319 2.35 -17.35 1.60
C ARG A 319 1.25 -16.44 2.11
N CYS A 320 0.58 -15.74 1.20
CA CYS A 320 -0.64 -15.01 1.53
C CYS A 320 -1.82 -15.99 1.62
N ASP A 321 -2.41 -16.10 2.81
CA ASP A 321 -3.59 -16.94 3.07
C ASP A 321 -4.91 -16.18 2.79
N THR A 322 -4.83 -14.86 2.57
CA THR A 322 -5.95 -14.00 2.13
C THR A 322 -5.72 -13.45 0.72
N PRO A 323 -5.70 -14.30 -0.33
CA PRO A 323 -5.20 -13.93 -1.64
C PRO A 323 -6.05 -12.89 -2.40
N THR A 324 -7.28 -12.59 -1.94
CA THR A 324 -8.09 -11.51 -2.52
C THR A 324 -7.63 -10.12 -2.05
N PHE A 325 -6.92 -10.02 -0.93
CA PHE A 325 -6.46 -8.78 -0.35
C PHE A 325 -5.06 -8.42 -0.87
N ALA A 326 -4.93 -7.26 -1.52
CA ALA A 326 -3.69 -6.87 -2.19
C ALA A 326 -2.50 -6.67 -1.23
N PRO A 327 -2.65 -5.98 -0.08
CA PRO A 327 -1.58 -5.83 0.90
C PRO A 327 -0.93 -7.15 1.33
N CYS A 328 -1.73 -8.20 1.52
CA CYS A 328 -1.25 -9.53 1.89
C CYS A 328 -0.39 -10.17 0.79
N ARG A 329 -0.82 -10.08 -0.49
CA ARG A 329 -0.03 -10.58 -1.62
C ARG A 329 1.26 -9.79 -1.85
N ASP A 330 1.21 -8.51 -1.51
CA ASP A 330 2.32 -7.57 -1.67
C ASP A 330 3.25 -7.54 -0.45
N ALA A 331 3.01 -8.37 0.56
CA ALA A 331 3.90 -8.54 1.70
C ALA A 331 5.30 -8.99 1.26
N ARG A 332 6.34 -8.49 1.93
CA ARG A 332 7.74 -8.74 1.57
C ARG A 332 8.62 -8.96 2.79
N ILE A 333 9.74 -9.64 2.55
CA ILE A 333 10.80 -9.85 3.54
C ILE A 333 11.90 -8.80 3.34
N PHE A 334 12.39 -8.20 4.42
CA PHE A 334 13.43 -7.16 4.44
C PHE A 334 14.56 -7.53 5.39
N ALA A 335 15.74 -6.95 5.15
CA ALA A 335 16.84 -6.97 6.11
C ALA A 335 16.60 -5.91 7.21
N PRO A 336 17.03 -6.15 8.46
CA PRO A 336 16.57 -5.41 9.65
C PRO A 336 17.10 -3.97 9.78
N TRP A 337 18.03 -3.57 8.91
CA TRP A 337 18.67 -2.24 8.94
C TRP A 337 18.51 -1.45 7.64
N ASP A 338 17.84 -2.03 6.65
CA ASP A 338 17.64 -1.42 5.33
C ASP A 338 16.22 -1.74 4.86
N GLU A 339 15.26 -0.93 5.35
CA GLU A 339 13.83 -0.98 4.97
C GLU A 339 13.59 -0.77 3.46
N ILE A 340 14.64 -0.47 2.70
CA ILE A 340 14.60 -0.26 1.24
C ILE A 340 15.02 -1.54 0.51
N ARG A 341 15.82 -2.42 1.13
CA ARG A 341 16.37 -3.60 0.48
C ARG A 341 15.47 -4.82 0.68
N GLU A 342 14.38 -4.82 -0.10
CA GLU A 342 13.51 -5.98 -0.32
C GLU A 342 14.37 -7.21 -0.66
N GLN A 343 14.17 -8.28 0.10
CA GLN A 343 14.80 -9.56 -0.19
C GLN A 343 14.00 -10.28 -1.27
N PRO A 344 14.66 -10.79 -2.32
CA PRO A 344 13.97 -11.62 -3.30
C PRO A 344 13.42 -12.84 -2.59
N THR A 345 12.11 -13.07 -2.66
CA THR A 345 11.49 -14.28 -2.10
C THR A 345 11.46 -15.41 -3.14
N PRO A 346 11.77 -16.66 -2.76
CA PRO A 346 12.27 -17.11 -1.45
C PRO A 346 13.66 -16.55 -1.10
N VAL A 347 13.92 -16.30 0.19
CA VAL A 347 15.13 -15.67 0.72
C VAL A 347 16.03 -16.72 1.35
N GLY A 348 17.18 -17.00 0.72
CA GLY A 348 18.26 -17.80 1.33
C GLY A 348 19.07 -16.98 2.34
N VAL A 349 19.46 -17.60 3.46
CA VAL A 349 20.08 -16.92 4.59
C VAL A 349 21.43 -17.54 4.93
N ALA A 350 22.54 -16.88 4.61
CA ALA A 350 23.90 -17.44 4.80
C ALA A 350 24.40 -17.46 6.26
N ARG A 351 23.78 -16.69 7.16
CA ARG A 351 24.12 -16.62 8.59
C ARG A 351 22.88 -16.24 9.39
N ASP A 352 22.83 -16.64 10.65
CA ASP A 352 21.74 -16.26 11.56
C ASP A 352 21.55 -14.74 11.54
N ALA A 353 20.33 -14.31 11.21
CA ALA A 353 19.99 -12.91 11.08
C ALA A 353 18.53 -12.69 11.44
N TRP A 354 18.26 -11.58 12.12
CA TRP A 354 16.88 -11.08 12.21
C TRP A 354 16.46 -10.58 10.84
N LEU A 355 15.32 -11.03 10.34
CA LEU A 355 14.67 -10.49 9.15
C LEU A 355 13.32 -9.91 9.53
N GLN A 356 12.76 -9.07 8.67
CA GLN A 356 11.47 -8.44 8.88
C GLN A 356 10.48 -8.82 7.79
N VAL A 357 9.22 -8.98 8.16
CA VAL A 357 8.11 -9.09 7.23
C VAL A 357 7.30 -7.80 7.31
N ARG A 358 7.00 -7.21 6.16
CA ARG A 358 6.23 -5.98 6.05
C ARG A 358 4.93 -6.24 5.32
N VAL A 359 3.82 -5.80 5.90
CA VAL A 359 2.50 -5.74 5.27
C VAL A 359 2.05 -4.28 5.28
N GLU A 360 1.72 -3.71 4.12
CA GLU A 360 1.43 -2.28 4.00
C GLU A 360 0.08 -2.07 3.31
N ALA A 361 -0.78 -1.24 3.92
CA ALA A 361 -2.15 -1.01 3.48
C ALA A 361 -2.27 -0.49 2.05
N ARG A 362 -1.37 0.41 1.63
CA ARG A 362 -1.35 1.02 0.29
C ARG A 362 -2.73 1.52 -0.18
N GLY A 363 -3.49 2.14 0.73
CA GLY A 363 -4.83 2.63 0.44
C GLY A 363 -5.96 1.63 0.77
N GLN A 364 -5.64 0.38 1.11
CA GLN A 364 -6.61 -0.68 1.40
C GLN A 364 -6.52 -1.14 2.85
N ARG A 365 -7.63 -1.00 3.57
CA ARG A 365 -7.81 -1.49 4.93
C ARG A 365 -8.39 -2.90 4.93
N GLY A 366 -8.15 -3.66 5.98
CA GLY A 366 -8.80 -4.95 6.17
C GLY A 366 -7.92 -5.96 6.88
N ALA A 367 -8.55 -7.05 7.29
CA ALA A 367 -7.89 -8.19 7.89
C ALA A 367 -7.13 -9.01 6.85
N TYR A 368 -6.01 -9.59 7.26
CA TYR A 368 -5.23 -10.52 6.46
C TYR A 368 -4.70 -11.67 7.31
N ALA A 369 -4.36 -12.75 6.61
CA ALA A 369 -3.63 -13.88 7.14
C ALA A 369 -2.46 -14.21 6.20
N LEU A 370 -1.29 -14.44 6.78
CA LEU A 370 -0.03 -14.73 6.11
C LEU A 370 0.67 -15.89 6.82
N THR A 371 1.36 -16.75 6.08
CA THR A 371 2.25 -17.76 6.65
C THR A 371 3.69 -17.49 6.22
N LEU A 372 4.60 -17.34 7.18
CA LEU A 372 6.05 -17.43 6.95
C LEU A 372 6.42 -18.91 6.86
N LEU A 373 6.98 -19.32 5.72
CA LEU A 373 7.41 -20.68 5.45
C LEU A 373 8.93 -20.76 5.58
N ASP A 374 9.43 -21.65 6.43
CA ASP A 374 10.81 -22.15 6.36
C ASP A 374 10.81 -23.32 5.37
N LEU A 375 11.45 -23.12 4.22
CA LEU A 375 11.56 -24.12 3.16
C LEU A 375 12.66 -25.15 3.47
N GLY A 376 13.29 -25.06 4.64
CA GLY A 376 14.38 -25.91 5.08
C GLY A 376 15.74 -25.36 4.66
N ALA A 377 16.76 -26.21 4.80
CA ALA A 377 18.13 -25.83 4.51
C ALA A 377 18.34 -25.54 3.01
N ASP A 378 18.84 -24.34 2.67
CA ASP A 378 19.35 -23.96 1.36
C ASP A 378 20.44 -24.94 0.91
N GLN A 379 20.46 -25.33 -0.37
CA GLN A 379 21.30 -26.46 -0.81
C GLN A 379 22.72 -26.05 -1.20
N GLY A 380 23.29 -25.08 -0.47
CA GLY A 380 24.67 -24.63 -0.61
C GLY A 380 24.91 -23.71 -1.81
N THR A 381 25.86 -22.79 -1.70
CA THR A 381 26.19 -21.77 -2.72
C THR A 381 27.47 -22.10 -3.51
N GLY A 382 28.16 -23.18 -3.15
CA GLY A 382 29.34 -23.68 -3.85
C GLY A 382 29.93 -24.95 -3.24
N ALA A 383 31.18 -25.23 -3.60
CA ALA A 383 31.88 -26.45 -3.14
C ALA A 383 32.17 -26.49 -1.62
N GLN A 384 32.19 -25.36 -0.93
CA GLN A 384 32.57 -25.28 0.49
C GLN A 384 31.42 -25.64 1.44
N ASP A 385 30.19 -25.40 1.00
CA ASP A 385 28.95 -25.56 1.75
C ASP A 385 27.98 -26.53 1.06
N ALA A 386 28.48 -27.32 0.10
CA ALA A 386 27.70 -28.31 -0.63
C ALA A 386 27.10 -29.38 0.32
N VAL A 387 25.83 -29.72 0.08
CA VAL A 387 25.09 -30.70 0.88
C VAL A 387 25.58 -32.11 0.59
N GLN A 388 26.09 -32.81 1.61
CA GLN A 388 26.54 -34.20 1.46
C GLN A 388 25.36 -35.15 1.20
N LEU A 389 25.43 -35.90 0.11
CA LEU A 389 24.52 -36.99 -0.23
C LEU A 389 25.08 -38.33 0.27
N SER A 390 24.19 -39.26 0.60
CA SER A 390 24.54 -40.60 1.04
C SER A 390 23.65 -41.63 0.35
N GLY A 391 24.23 -42.44 -0.53
CA GLY A 391 23.52 -43.45 -1.30
C GLY A 391 22.55 -42.88 -2.34
N ASP A 392 21.51 -43.66 -2.66
CA ASP A 392 20.43 -43.24 -3.56
C ASP A 392 19.56 -42.19 -2.85
N VAL A 393 19.37 -41.03 -3.49
CA VAL A 393 18.66 -39.88 -2.90
C VAL A 393 17.61 -39.34 -3.87
N SER A 394 16.43 -39.03 -3.33
CA SER A 394 15.41 -38.19 -3.96
C SER A 394 15.07 -37.07 -3.00
N LEU A 395 15.41 -35.82 -3.35
CA LEU A 395 15.16 -34.65 -2.50
C LEU A 395 14.50 -33.52 -3.28
N THR A 396 13.83 -32.65 -2.53
CA THR A 396 13.26 -31.40 -3.05
C THR A 396 14.20 -30.26 -2.70
N GLY A 397 14.49 -29.41 -3.69
CA GLY A 397 15.24 -28.17 -3.49
C GLY A 397 14.53 -26.97 -4.10
N TYR A 398 15.04 -25.77 -3.82
CA TYR A 398 14.44 -24.50 -4.26
C TYR A 398 15.51 -23.53 -4.76
N LEU A 399 15.47 -23.22 -6.06
CA LEU A 399 16.24 -22.11 -6.61
C LEU A 399 15.53 -20.80 -6.25
N SER A 400 16.13 -20.07 -5.31
CA SER A 400 15.53 -18.97 -4.54
C SER A 400 15.64 -17.62 -5.26
N HIS A 401 16.68 -17.43 -6.07
CA HIS A 401 16.86 -16.21 -6.89
C HIS A 401 17.37 -16.50 -8.32
N PRO A 402 17.37 -15.53 -9.26
CA PRO A 402 17.87 -15.75 -10.61
C PRO A 402 19.38 -15.94 -10.52
N GLY A 403 19.90 -16.99 -11.14
CA GLY A 403 21.31 -17.36 -11.02
C GLY A 403 21.65 -18.00 -9.68
N ASP A 404 20.65 -18.36 -8.87
CA ASP A 404 20.86 -19.29 -7.78
C ASP A 404 21.31 -20.65 -8.34
N GLU A 405 22.24 -21.28 -7.64
CA GLU A 405 22.81 -22.58 -7.96
C GLU A 405 22.93 -23.36 -6.66
N ASP A 406 22.37 -24.57 -6.65
CA ASP A 406 22.45 -25.47 -5.51
C ASP A 406 23.57 -26.49 -5.73
N PHE A 407 24.31 -26.77 -4.66
CA PHE A 407 25.48 -27.62 -4.69
C PHE A 407 25.35 -28.81 -3.73
N PHE A 408 25.53 -30.01 -4.28
CA PHE A 408 25.54 -31.26 -3.52
C PHE A 408 26.87 -31.96 -3.67
N ARG A 409 27.29 -32.72 -2.67
CA ARG A 409 28.51 -33.53 -2.71
C ARG A 409 28.17 -35.00 -2.58
N LEU A 410 28.72 -35.82 -3.47
CA LEU A 410 28.63 -37.28 -3.43
C LEU A 410 30.04 -37.87 -3.37
N ASP A 411 30.28 -38.84 -2.50
CA ASP A 411 31.49 -39.66 -2.56
C ASP A 411 31.24 -40.84 -3.52
N ALA A 412 31.73 -40.71 -4.75
CA ALA A 412 31.53 -41.68 -5.83
C ALA A 412 32.61 -42.77 -5.78
N VAL A 413 32.20 -44.01 -6.07
CA VAL A 413 33.05 -45.21 -6.04
C VAL A 413 33.65 -45.45 -7.42
N ALA A 414 34.93 -45.83 -7.46
CA ALA A 414 35.65 -46.16 -8.68
C ALA A 414 34.91 -47.21 -9.52
N GLY A 415 34.72 -46.93 -10.81
CA GLY A 415 34.08 -47.82 -11.78
C GLY A 415 32.57 -47.94 -11.64
N HIS A 416 31.92 -47.13 -10.80
CA HIS A 416 30.45 -47.09 -10.70
C HIS A 416 29.85 -46.00 -11.59
N VAL A 417 28.70 -46.33 -12.19
CA VAL A 417 27.88 -45.42 -13.00
C VAL A 417 26.79 -44.82 -12.12
N TYR A 418 26.65 -43.49 -12.18
CA TYR A 418 25.63 -42.75 -11.47
C TYR A 418 24.63 -42.12 -12.43
N ARG A 419 23.35 -42.24 -12.10
CA ARG A 419 22.23 -41.58 -12.81
C ARG A 419 21.80 -40.33 -12.03
N LEU A 420 21.61 -39.24 -12.76
CA LEU A 420 21.32 -37.91 -12.23
C LEU A 420 20.16 -37.25 -12.99
N GLU A 421 19.13 -36.80 -12.29
CA GLU A 421 18.02 -36.04 -12.87
C GLU A 421 17.57 -34.92 -11.93
N ALA A 422 17.38 -33.72 -12.45
CA ALA A 422 16.81 -32.60 -11.71
C ALA A 422 15.52 -32.12 -12.38
N GLU A 423 14.39 -32.71 -11.99
CA GLU A 423 13.08 -32.35 -12.51
C GLU A 423 12.69 -30.96 -12.00
N GLY A 424 12.40 -30.04 -12.91
CA GLY A 424 12.10 -28.67 -12.53
C GLY A 424 13.33 -27.77 -12.43
N ALA A 425 14.55 -28.25 -12.61
CA ALA A 425 15.71 -27.39 -12.87
C ALA A 425 15.85 -27.08 -14.37
N ALA A 426 16.74 -26.17 -14.75
CA ALA A 426 17.15 -26.00 -16.16
C ALA A 426 18.33 -26.92 -16.52
N SER A 427 19.21 -27.17 -15.55
CA SER A 427 20.41 -27.99 -15.73
C SER A 427 20.76 -28.69 -14.42
N VAL A 428 21.38 -29.85 -14.56
CA VAL A 428 22.12 -30.51 -13.48
C VAL A 428 23.44 -31.04 -14.04
N GLU A 429 24.54 -30.76 -13.35
CA GLU A 429 25.89 -31.09 -13.80
C GLU A 429 26.68 -31.81 -12.71
N ALA A 430 27.48 -32.81 -13.08
CA ALA A 430 28.42 -33.47 -12.17
C ALA A 430 29.86 -33.05 -12.48
N LEU A 431 30.59 -32.58 -11.47
CA LEU A 431 31.95 -32.06 -11.59
C LEU A 431 32.87 -32.77 -10.59
N LEU A 432 34.08 -33.13 -10.99
CA LEU A 432 35.08 -33.64 -10.03
C LEU A 432 35.49 -32.53 -9.06
N LEU A 433 35.31 -32.74 -7.75
CA LEU A 433 35.60 -31.70 -6.74
C LEU A 433 37.08 -31.29 -6.75
N ALA A 434 37.99 -32.23 -6.98
CA ALA A 434 39.43 -31.96 -7.03
C ALA A 434 39.83 -31.09 -8.24
N THR A 435 39.03 -31.12 -9.31
CA THR A 435 39.24 -30.37 -10.55
C THR A 435 37.89 -29.91 -11.09
N PRO A 436 37.26 -28.86 -10.53
CA PRO A 436 35.89 -28.47 -10.85
C PRO A 436 35.66 -28.10 -12.32
N ASP A 437 36.71 -27.77 -13.07
CA ASP A 437 36.62 -27.52 -14.51
C ASP A 437 36.38 -28.81 -15.34
N ALA A 438 36.61 -29.98 -14.74
CA ALA A 438 36.38 -31.29 -15.32
C ALA A 438 34.96 -31.78 -15.03
N SER A 439 34.02 -31.30 -15.85
CA SER A 439 32.64 -31.77 -15.87
C SER A 439 32.54 -33.18 -16.47
N LEU A 440 31.96 -34.09 -15.70
CA LEU A 440 31.72 -35.49 -16.06
C LEU A 440 30.50 -35.67 -16.96
N THR A 441 29.64 -34.64 -17.03
CA THR A 441 28.40 -34.63 -17.84
C THR A 441 28.47 -33.61 -18.98
N ARG A 442 29.63 -33.01 -19.27
CA ARG A 442 29.81 -31.91 -20.24
C ARG A 442 29.24 -32.19 -21.64
N ASN A 443 29.29 -33.44 -22.08
CA ASN A 443 28.82 -33.88 -23.40
C ASN A 443 27.51 -34.67 -23.34
N ASP A 444 26.91 -34.76 -22.16
CA ASP A 444 25.63 -35.40 -21.94
C ASP A 444 24.52 -34.37 -22.20
N THR A 445 23.71 -34.63 -23.23
CA THR A 445 22.59 -33.78 -23.62
C THR A 445 21.24 -34.42 -23.35
N ALA A 446 21.22 -35.58 -22.68
CA ALA A 446 20.01 -36.23 -22.24
C ALA A 446 19.33 -35.42 -21.13
N LYS A 447 18.02 -35.64 -20.94
CA LYS A 447 17.31 -35.10 -19.76
C LYS A 447 17.78 -35.76 -18.45
N VAL A 448 18.24 -36.99 -18.56
CA VAL A 448 18.75 -37.81 -17.47
C VAL A 448 20.23 -38.01 -17.72
N HIS A 449 21.05 -37.41 -16.89
CA HIS A 449 22.49 -37.44 -17.04
C HIS A 449 23.09 -38.69 -16.41
N HIS A 450 24.19 -39.17 -16.98
CA HIS A 450 24.99 -40.25 -16.41
C HIS A 450 26.46 -39.85 -16.30
N PHE A 451 27.11 -40.27 -15.23
CA PHE A 451 28.56 -40.10 -15.09
C PHE A 451 29.21 -41.34 -14.47
N LEU A 452 30.50 -41.49 -14.77
CA LEU A 452 31.40 -42.54 -14.29
C LEU A 452 32.64 -41.88 -13.70
N VAL A 453 33.22 -42.49 -12.66
CA VAL A 453 34.53 -42.08 -12.12
C VAL A 453 35.51 -43.25 -12.16
N ASP A 454 36.75 -43.01 -12.60
CA ASP A 454 37.78 -44.06 -12.71
C ASP A 454 38.45 -44.39 -11.36
N ALA A 455 38.27 -43.52 -10.35
CA ALA A 455 38.81 -43.66 -9.02
C ALA A 455 37.82 -43.12 -7.98
N ASP A 456 37.92 -43.58 -6.74
CA ASP A 456 37.12 -43.05 -5.63
C ASP A 456 37.33 -41.54 -5.54
N ALA A 457 36.24 -40.78 -5.67
CA ALA A 457 36.32 -39.34 -5.82
C ALA A 457 35.11 -38.63 -5.20
N ALA A 458 35.34 -37.44 -4.67
CA ALA A 458 34.26 -36.53 -4.34
C ALA A 458 33.77 -35.83 -5.61
N VAL A 459 32.48 -35.97 -5.91
CA VAL A 459 31.79 -35.35 -7.04
C VAL A 459 30.88 -34.26 -6.51
N LEU A 460 30.96 -33.09 -7.11
CA LEU A 460 30.07 -31.96 -6.87
C LEU A 460 28.94 -32.01 -7.91
N LEU A 461 27.69 -32.01 -7.45
CA LEU A 461 26.52 -31.87 -8.30
C LEU A 461 26.05 -30.43 -8.22
N ARG A 462 25.85 -29.79 -9.36
CA ARG A 462 25.38 -28.41 -9.47
C ARG A 462 24.03 -28.37 -10.16
N VAL A 463 23.01 -27.94 -9.45
CA VAL A 463 21.66 -27.73 -9.99
C VAL A 463 21.47 -26.23 -10.25
N SER A 464 21.03 -25.88 -11.46
CA SER A 464 20.80 -24.47 -11.80
C SER A 464 19.58 -24.29 -12.70
N GLY A 465 19.00 -23.08 -12.68
CA GLY A 465 17.79 -22.80 -13.43
C GLY A 465 17.01 -21.57 -12.98
N PRO A 466 15.76 -21.42 -13.45
CA PRO A 466 14.90 -20.33 -13.03
C PRO A 466 14.40 -20.56 -11.60
N ARG A 467 13.90 -19.49 -10.97
CA ARG A 467 13.33 -19.55 -9.63
C ARG A 467 12.14 -20.50 -9.56
N LYS A 468 12.31 -21.67 -8.95
CA LYS A 468 11.24 -22.64 -8.67
C LYS A 468 11.77 -23.78 -7.82
N GLN A 469 10.82 -24.54 -7.28
CA GLN A 469 11.05 -25.87 -6.76
C GLN A 469 11.59 -26.81 -7.85
N TYR A 470 12.51 -27.68 -7.49
CA TYR A 470 12.92 -28.83 -8.29
C TYR A 470 13.02 -30.08 -7.41
N ARG A 471 13.09 -31.24 -8.06
CA ARG A 471 13.34 -32.54 -7.45
C ARG A 471 14.63 -33.12 -8.02
N LEU A 472 15.61 -33.36 -7.17
CA LEU A 472 16.88 -34.00 -7.52
C LEU A 472 16.81 -35.49 -7.18
N ASP A 473 17.04 -36.32 -8.19
CA ASP A 473 17.16 -37.77 -8.09
C ASP A 473 18.60 -38.19 -8.45
N VAL A 474 19.30 -38.83 -7.52
CA VAL A 474 20.66 -39.39 -7.69
C VAL A 474 20.64 -40.87 -7.35
N ARG A 475 21.20 -41.69 -8.23
CA ARG A 475 21.21 -43.15 -8.06
C ARG A 475 22.52 -43.79 -8.51
N ASP A 476 23.08 -44.68 -7.70
CA ASP A 476 24.14 -45.60 -8.11
C ASP A 476 23.51 -46.73 -8.93
N VAL A 477 23.87 -46.81 -10.21
CA VAL A 477 23.36 -47.82 -11.15
C VAL A 477 24.17 -49.11 -11.06
N GLY A 478 25.32 -49.07 -10.39
CA GLY A 478 26.24 -50.17 -10.22
C GLY A 478 27.51 -50.00 -11.03
N ARG A 479 28.30 -51.08 -11.07
CA ARG A 479 29.58 -51.11 -11.75
C ARG A 479 29.41 -51.12 -13.27
N ASP A 480 30.27 -50.38 -13.93
CA ASP A 480 30.45 -50.40 -15.39
C ASP A 480 30.75 -51.83 -15.90
N ASP A 481 30.33 -52.14 -17.12
CA ASP A 481 30.35 -53.50 -17.65
C ASP A 481 31.71 -53.91 -18.22
N HIS A 482 32.52 -52.94 -18.64
CA HIS A 482 33.89 -53.13 -19.10
C HIS A 482 34.87 -52.22 -18.36
N ALA A 483 36.13 -52.22 -18.79
CA ALA A 483 37.19 -51.48 -18.13
C ALA A 483 37.60 -50.25 -18.93
N GLY A 484 37.69 -49.12 -18.24
CA GLY A 484 38.14 -47.81 -18.73
C GLY A 484 39.57 -47.73 -19.27
N THR A 485 40.41 -48.72 -18.97
CA THR A 485 41.86 -48.66 -19.25
C THR A 485 42.38 -49.80 -20.12
N PRO A 486 43.43 -49.57 -20.93
CA PRO A 486 44.08 -50.62 -21.71
C PRO A 486 44.71 -51.74 -20.87
N SER A 487 45.13 -51.45 -19.63
CA SER A 487 45.76 -52.43 -18.74
C SER A 487 44.77 -53.45 -18.22
N ASP A 488 43.51 -53.01 -18.02
CA ASP A 488 42.43 -53.82 -17.46
C ASP A 488 41.44 -54.29 -18.53
N ALA A 489 41.83 -54.16 -19.80
CA ALA A 489 41.02 -54.50 -20.96
C ALA A 489 40.38 -55.89 -20.84
N THR A 490 39.07 -55.96 -21.08
CA THR A 490 38.28 -57.18 -21.02
C THR A 490 38.80 -58.19 -22.05
N ASP A 491 39.09 -59.43 -21.63
CA ASP A 491 39.48 -60.51 -22.53
C ASP A 491 38.24 -61.35 -22.91
N PRO A 492 37.73 -61.25 -24.16
CA PRO A 492 36.61 -62.05 -24.63
C PRO A 492 37.03 -63.48 -25.04
N GLY A 493 38.30 -63.86 -24.82
CA GLY A 493 38.87 -65.15 -25.21
C GLY A 493 39.06 -65.27 -26.72
N ALA A 494 38.71 -66.43 -27.27
CA ALA A 494 38.85 -66.71 -28.71
C ALA A 494 37.77 -66.00 -29.58
N ALA A 495 36.80 -65.33 -28.95
CA ALA A 495 35.76 -64.62 -29.67
C ALA A 495 36.31 -63.32 -30.29
N LEU A 496 36.14 -63.17 -31.59
CA LEU A 496 36.35 -61.89 -32.28
C LEU A 496 35.08 -61.02 -32.27
N SER A 497 34.18 -61.26 -31.31
CA SER A 497 32.96 -60.50 -31.12
C SER A 497 32.79 -60.15 -29.65
N VAL A 498 32.52 -58.86 -29.40
CA VAL A 498 32.29 -58.32 -28.07
C VAL A 498 31.00 -57.49 -28.05
N THR A 499 30.39 -57.41 -26.88
CA THR A 499 29.18 -56.63 -26.59
C THR A 499 29.43 -55.84 -25.33
N GLY A 500 28.95 -54.60 -25.26
CA GLY A 500 29.04 -53.73 -24.09
C GLY A 500 28.00 -52.62 -24.12
N VAL A 501 27.99 -51.78 -23.10
CA VAL A 501 27.13 -50.61 -22.97
C VAL A 501 27.97 -49.41 -22.57
N LEU A 502 28.05 -48.40 -23.43
CA LEU A 502 28.60 -47.11 -23.02
C LEU A 502 27.56 -46.38 -22.17
N ASN A 503 27.75 -46.35 -20.86
CA ASN A 503 26.81 -45.91 -19.84
C ASN A 503 26.86 -44.40 -19.56
N ALA A 504 27.96 -43.73 -19.92
CA ALA A 504 28.15 -42.29 -19.71
C ALA A 504 28.93 -41.63 -20.86
N SER A 505 28.90 -40.29 -20.92
CA SER A 505 29.64 -39.54 -21.96
C SER A 505 31.17 -39.66 -21.87
N THR A 506 31.68 -40.08 -20.72
CA THR A 506 33.10 -40.33 -20.44
C THR A 506 33.46 -41.80 -20.45
N ASP A 507 32.49 -42.68 -20.72
CA ASP A 507 32.67 -44.12 -20.67
C ASP A 507 33.50 -44.64 -21.84
N VAL A 508 34.38 -45.59 -21.55
CA VAL A 508 35.33 -46.17 -22.49
C VAL A 508 35.51 -47.64 -22.19
N ASP A 509 35.24 -48.49 -23.16
CA ASP A 509 35.44 -49.93 -23.00
C ASP A 509 36.68 -50.38 -23.74
N TRP A 510 37.60 -51.01 -23.02
CA TRP A 510 38.76 -51.68 -23.60
C TRP A 510 38.60 -53.19 -23.66
N PHE A 511 38.98 -53.77 -24.79
CA PHE A 511 39.04 -55.22 -25.01
C PHE A 511 40.41 -55.66 -25.51
N ALA A 512 40.90 -56.81 -25.01
CA ALA A 512 42.13 -57.43 -25.47
C ALA A 512 41.82 -58.59 -26.44
N LEU A 513 42.19 -58.44 -27.71
CA LEU A 513 41.92 -59.43 -28.76
C LEU A 513 43.20 -60.11 -29.23
N THR A 514 43.12 -61.38 -29.61
CA THR A 514 44.22 -62.06 -30.32
C THR A 514 43.90 -62.15 -31.80
N LEU A 515 44.65 -61.43 -32.64
CA LEU A 515 44.41 -61.33 -34.07
C LEU A 515 45.57 -61.95 -34.87
N GLU A 516 45.25 -62.52 -36.03
CA GLU A 516 46.24 -62.86 -37.05
C GLU A 516 46.64 -61.61 -37.85
N ALA A 517 47.86 -61.62 -38.41
CA ALA A 517 48.38 -60.59 -39.31
C ALA A 517 47.72 -60.62 -40.71
N ARG A 518 46.40 -60.45 -40.75
CA ARG A 518 45.59 -60.43 -41.96
C ARG A 518 44.44 -59.42 -41.83
N PRO A 519 43.82 -58.98 -42.93
CA PRO A 519 42.71 -58.03 -42.88
C PRO A 519 41.53 -58.54 -42.06
N HIS A 520 40.94 -57.68 -41.23
CA HIS A 520 39.72 -57.96 -40.48
C HIS A 520 38.66 -56.90 -40.80
N ALA A 521 37.51 -57.34 -41.32
CA ALA A 521 36.37 -56.47 -41.55
C ALA A 521 35.58 -56.24 -40.26
N VAL A 522 35.03 -55.04 -40.10
CA VAL A 522 34.29 -54.66 -38.89
C VAL A 522 32.80 -54.75 -39.15
N ASN A 523 32.10 -55.54 -38.35
CA ASN A 523 30.64 -55.56 -38.28
C ASN A 523 30.21 -54.99 -36.92
N ARG A 524 29.30 -54.01 -36.89
CA ARG A 524 28.90 -53.32 -35.65
C ARG A 524 27.41 -53.01 -35.65
N THR A 525 26.81 -52.96 -34.46
CA THR A 525 25.38 -52.64 -34.29
C THR A 525 25.12 -51.16 -33.99
N SER A 526 26.05 -50.45 -33.34
CA SER A 526 25.95 -49.02 -33.10
C SER A 526 26.78 -48.21 -34.10
N VAL A 527 26.22 -47.10 -34.56
CA VAL A 527 26.92 -46.09 -35.38
C VAL A 527 27.40 -44.89 -34.54
N ASP A 528 26.89 -44.74 -33.33
CA ASP A 528 27.22 -43.68 -32.39
C ASP A 528 28.38 -44.06 -31.45
N THR A 529 28.70 -45.36 -31.37
CA THR A 529 29.94 -45.86 -30.77
C THR A 529 31.10 -45.79 -31.77
N LYS A 530 32.18 -45.12 -31.37
CA LYS A 530 33.46 -45.12 -32.08
C LYS A 530 34.26 -46.34 -31.65
N PHE A 531 34.75 -47.10 -32.63
CA PHE A 531 35.69 -48.19 -32.39
C PHE A 531 37.06 -47.83 -32.97
N VAL A 532 38.11 -48.03 -32.18
CA VAL A 532 39.51 -47.86 -32.62
C VAL A 532 40.29 -49.09 -32.21
N LEU A 533 40.97 -49.72 -33.17
CA LEU A 533 41.85 -50.84 -32.91
C LEU A 533 43.30 -50.36 -32.81
N PHE A 534 43.98 -50.80 -31.77
CA PHE A 534 45.38 -50.53 -31.46
C PHE A 534 46.21 -51.82 -31.53
N GLU A 535 47.48 -51.68 -31.88
CA GLU A 535 48.50 -52.72 -31.74
C GLU A 535 48.68 -53.08 -30.25
N ALA A 536 49.52 -54.08 -29.96
CA ALA A 536 49.72 -54.60 -28.60
C ALA A 536 50.14 -53.54 -27.54
N ASP A 537 50.70 -52.41 -27.97
CA ASP A 537 51.14 -51.31 -27.13
C ASP A 537 49.99 -50.42 -26.61
N GLY A 538 48.77 -50.56 -27.14
CA GLY A 538 47.60 -49.77 -26.77
C GLY A 538 47.66 -48.30 -27.20
N VAL A 539 48.65 -47.93 -28.02
CA VAL A 539 48.90 -46.54 -28.44
C VAL A 539 48.94 -46.42 -29.96
N THR A 540 49.58 -47.37 -30.64
CA THR A 540 49.73 -47.36 -32.10
C THR A 540 48.45 -47.88 -32.74
N PRO A 541 47.72 -47.06 -33.55
CA PRO A 541 46.52 -47.55 -34.22
C PRO A 541 46.86 -48.59 -35.29
N VAL A 542 46.05 -49.64 -35.39
CA VAL A 542 46.10 -50.59 -36.49
C VAL A 542 45.69 -49.87 -37.78
N PRO A 543 46.48 -49.99 -38.87
CA PRO A 543 46.14 -49.37 -40.15
C PRO A 543 44.72 -49.72 -40.63
N TRP A 544 43.95 -48.69 -41.01
CA TRP A 544 42.66 -48.84 -41.68
C TRP A 544 42.85 -48.77 -43.18
N ASP A 545 42.50 -49.84 -43.89
CA ASP A 545 42.43 -49.84 -45.35
C ASP A 545 41.06 -49.36 -45.81
N THR A 546 41.02 -48.15 -46.35
CA THR A 546 39.80 -47.52 -46.87
C THR A 546 39.22 -48.23 -48.08
N ALA A 547 40.03 -48.93 -48.88
CA ALA A 547 39.56 -49.61 -50.09
C ALA A 547 38.80 -50.89 -49.75
N SER A 548 39.24 -51.62 -48.73
CA SER A 548 38.60 -52.88 -48.30
C SER A 548 37.68 -52.72 -47.09
N GLY A 549 37.75 -51.60 -46.38
CA GLY A 549 36.99 -51.34 -45.15
C GLY A 549 37.43 -52.28 -44.02
N THR A 550 38.73 -52.49 -43.87
CA THR A 550 39.30 -53.45 -42.92
C THR A 550 40.41 -52.84 -42.08
N TRP A 551 40.59 -53.37 -40.87
CA TRP A 551 41.83 -53.19 -40.11
C TRP A 551 42.88 -54.22 -40.55
N VAL A 552 44.13 -53.80 -40.71
CA VAL A 552 45.23 -54.66 -41.13
C VAL A 552 46.32 -54.68 -40.04
N PRO A 553 46.27 -55.62 -39.08
CA PRO A 553 47.30 -55.82 -38.06
C PRO A 553 48.69 -55.97 -38.67
N ARG A 554 49.69 -55.31 -38.08
CA ARG A 554 51.09 -55.41 -38.55
C ARG A 554 51.74 -56.74 -38.17
N ALA A 555 51.27 -57.35 -37.08
CA ALA A 555 51.74 -58.63 -36.58
C ALA A 555 50.58 -59.45 -36.02
N ALA A 556 50.78 -60.76 -35.89
CA ALA A 556 49.84 -61.61 -35.17
C ALA A 556 50.11 -61.47 -33.67
N GLY A 557 49.06 -61.54 -32.85
CA GLY A 557 49.16 -61.47 -31.40
C GLY A 557 48.11 -60.54 -30.77
N ARG A 558 48.45 -60.01 -29.59
CA ARG A 558 47.56 -59.16 -28.79
C ARG A 558 47.33 -57.82 -29.48
N HIS A 559 46.08 -57.39 -29.51
CA HIS A 559 45.61 -56.08 -29.98
C HIS A 559 44.61 -55.55 -28.97
N LEU A 560 44.41 -54.23 -28.96
CA LEU A 560 43.49 -53.58 -28.04
C LEU A 560 42.40 -52.86 -28.83
N LEU A 561 41.15 -53.25 -28.62
CA LEU A 561 40.00 -52.58 -29.19
C LEU A 561 39.45 -51.62 -28.14
N ARG A 562 39.28 -50.35 -28.51
CA ARG A 562 38.62 -49.34 -27.69
C ARG A 562 37.27 -48.99 -28.28
N ALA A 563 36.23 -49.03 -27.46
CA ALA A 563 34.95 -48.43 -27.74
C ALA A 563 34.83 -47.13 -26.91
N ASP A 564 34.50 -46.02 -27.55
CA ASP A 564 34.24 -44.75 -26.88
C ASP A 564 33.12 -43.97 -27.59
N MET A 565 32.46 -43.06 -26.89
CA MET A 565 31.36 -42.28 -27.45
C MET A 565 31.80 -41.39 -28.63
N PHE A 566 31.03 -41.39 -29.72
CA PHE A 566 31.21 -40.47 -30.84
C PHE A 566 30.23 -39.29 -30.76
N GLY A 567 30.70 -38.10 -30.35
CA GLY A 567 29.89 -36.88 -30.36
C GLY A 567 29.12 -36.64 -29.06
N ARG A 568 27.82 -36.31 -29.15
CA ARG A 568 26.97 -35.98 -27.98
C ARG A 568 26.31 -37.25 -27.43
N PHE A 569 26.39 -37.44 -26.12
CA PHE A 569 25.70 -38.54 -25.45
C PHE A 569 24.22 -38.18 -25.24
N GLN A 570 23.32 -39.11 -25.58
CA GLN A 570 21.86 -38.96 -25.45
C GLN A 570 21.24 -40.01 -24.52
N GLY A 571 22.08 -40.91 -23.98
CA GLY A 571 21.69 -42.01 -23.12
C GLY A 571 22.59 -43.23 -23.36
N PRO A 572 22.52 -44.25 -22.50
CA PRO A 572 23.34 -45.46 -22.63
C PRO A 572 23.21 -46.12 -24.00
N ASP A 573 24.35 -46.45 -24.63
CA ASP A 573 24.41 -47.05 -25.97
C ASP A 573 24.92 -48.49 -25.90
N ALA A 574 24.01 -49.44 -26.10
CA ALA A 574 24.35 -50.84 -26.17
C ALA A 574 24.88 -51.20 -27.56
N TYR A 575 26.09 -51.76 -27.62
CA TYR A 575 26.74 -52.11 -28.87
C TYR A 575 27.19 -53.57 -28.91
N ARG A 576 27.39 -54.04 -30.14
CA ARG A 576 28.13 -55.24 -30.49
C ARG A 576 29.09 -54.88 -31.60
N VAL A 577 30.32 -55.37 -31.51
CA VAL A 577 31.32 -55.28 -32.58
C VAL A 577 31.93 -56.65 -32.81
N GLU A 578 32.13 -56.99 -34.08
CA GLU A 578 32.65 -58.27 -34.54
C GLU A 578 33.70 -58.05 -35.64
N LEU A 579 34.87 -58.65 -35.46
CA LEU A 579 35.97 -58.63 -36.41
C LEU A 579 35.96 -59.91 -37.22
N LEU A 580 35.63 -59.79 -38.50
CA LEU A 580 35.52 -60.90 -39.44
C LEU A 580 36.83 -61.00 -40.23
N PRO A 581 37.60 -62.10 -40.07
CA PRO A 581 38.82 -62.26 -40.84
C PRO A 581 38.54 -62.39 -42.33
N ARG A 582 39.35 -61.73 -43.16
CA ARG A 582 39.25 -61.75 -44.62
C ARG A 582 40.46 -62.38 -45.29
#